data_AF-A0A4Q3TKF9-F1
#
_entry.id   AF-A0A4Q3TKF9-F1
#
_cell.length_a   1.000
_cell.length_b   1.000
_cell.length_c   1.000
_cell.angle_alpha   90.00
_cell.angle_beta   90.00
_cell.angle_gamma   90.00
#
_symmetry.space_group_name_H-M   'P 1'
#
loop_
_entity.id
_entity.type
_entity.pdbx_description
1 polymer ?
#
loop_
_entity_poly.entity_id
_entity_poly.type
_entity_poly.pdbx_seq_one_letter_code
_entity_poly.pdbx_strand_id
1 'polypeptide(L)'
;MSSIDTVAALHATLVRRDTPETVAKMVLDALPDLQAPTVLDRLRRILGLPPRSRFDVAAHQRFGWSSMAMVFRTPDPVDRQLNKARELAHLFLGETLPEGADAQALDNVARELNRLIHKTPGKAGFRDDRLSAAARRGAGLTLSRRRYDKLFRLVGRLERKSVRLAREEEKFDLVLAGKAALAPRLTLEDFAGDLPGAAFVAYYAARMKLRSEFTIDGQQKPFDDFAAALLDRCDKGQGTSWWAIAHVFPRADVLARLTDEQKGRLLGQWFEVLQTAAGRLAEAHRMTNIDLESMIVRRGNDSSTWNLLAAAFNRARDHWIALLDAMGADALLDAMMPGKVMRLMAGDVAGWHRSTGGGVHPDTRVWRRLPPPWAVLTGEQECGRRDIVAACLAEGVNPASSRWTRPRARKAVAAFRPTPELVHGVSVSNPYFATWLRKAGAFSGKPMTI
;
A
#
# COMPACT_ATOMS: atom_id res chain seq x y z
N MET A 1 5.59 26.82 14.75
CA MET A 1 5.47 26.36 13.34
C MET A 1 4.36 27.16 12.70
N SER A 2 4.54 27.63 11.47
CA SER A 2 3.45 28.25 10.73
C SER A 2 2.37 27.19 10.41
N SER A 3 1.14 27.62 10.13
CA SER A 3 0.06 26.69 9.71
C SER A 3 0.44 25.87 8.47
N ILE A 4 1.20 26.47 7.55
CA ILE A 4 1.71 25.83 6.32
C ILE A 4 2.71 24.71 6.66
N ASP A 5 3.62 24.93 7.62
CA ASP A 5 4.59 23.91 8.04
C ASP A 5 3.90 22.68 8.65
N THR A 6 2.81 22.91 9.39
CA THR A 6 2.05 21.83 10.04
C THR A 6 1.31 20.95 9.03
N VAL A 7 0.67 21.56 8.03
CA VAL A 7 -0.03 20.83 6.96
C VAL A 7 0.96 20.02 6.12
N ALA A 8 2.10 20.60 5.74
CA ALA A 8 3.14 19.87 5.02
C ALA A 8 3.69 18.68 5.84
N ALA A 9 3.87 18.87 7.15
CA ALA A 9 4.31 17.79 8.04
C ALA A 9 3.28 16.65 8.12
N LEU A 10 1.98 16.97 8.22
CA LEU A 10 0.89 15.98 8.18
C LEU A 10 0.81 15.28 6.82
N HIS A 11 0.96 16.00 5.71
CA HIS A 11 0.97 15.44 4.36
C HIS A 11 2.10 14.43 4.16
N ALA A 12 3.30 14.73 4.68
CA ALA A 12 4.42 13.79 4.64
C ALA A 12 4.12 12.48 5.40
N THR A 13 3.20 12.48 6.38
CA THR A 13 2.79 11.24 7.06
C THR A 13 2.06 10.28 6.14
N LEU A 14 1.46 10.71 5.03
CA LEU A 14 0.62 9.86 4.17
C LEU A 14 1.42 8.68 3.58
N VAL A 15 2.66 8.93 3.16
CA VAL A 15 3.60 7.92 2.62
C VAL A 15 4.43 7.26 3.72
N ARG A 16 4.77 8.00 4.79
CA ARG A 16 5.49 7.44 5.95
C ARG A 16 4.62 6.47 6.73
N ARG A 17 5.23 5.77 7.68
CA ARG A 17 4.58 4.81 8.56
C ARG A 17 4.65 5.25 10.03
N ASP A 18 4.42 6.54 10.25
CA ASP A 18 4.28 7.12 11.58
C ASP A 18 3.16 6.41 12.35
N THR A 19 3.31 6.26 13.67
CA THR A 19 2.27 5.63 14.48
C THR A 19 1.08 6.60 14.64
N PRO A 20 -0.14 6.08 14.85
CA PRO A 20 -1.31 6.92 15.11
C PRO A 20 -1.11 7.92 16.24
N GLU A 21 -0.31 7.58 17.27
CA GLU A 21 -0.03 8.46 18.40
C GLU A 21 0.88 9.63 18.00
N THR A 22 1.91 9.37 17.20
CA THR A 22 2.76 10.43 16.63
C THR A 22 1.92 11.38 15.80
N VAL A 23 1.06 10.85 14.91
CA VAL A 23 0.19 11.68 14.07
C VAL A 23 -0.87 12.40 14.90
N ALA A 24 -1.46 11.74 15.91
CA ALA A 24 -2.42 12.38 16.81
C ALA A 24 -1.81 13.57 17.55
N LYS A 25 -0.54 13.47 17.98
CA LYS A 25 0.16 14.60 18.59
C LYS A 25 0.30 15.75 17.60
N MET A 26 0.73 15.49 16.38
CA MET A 26 0.80 16.52 15.32
C MET A 26 -0.57 17.17 15.08
N VAL A 27 -1.65 16.39 15.12
CA VAL A 27 -3.03 16.89 14.99
C VAL A 27 -3.43 17.74 16.20
N LEU A 28 -3.12 17.34 17.43
CA LEU A 28 -3.43 18.10 18.64
C LEU A 28 -2.62 19.39 18.75
N ASP A 29 -1.41 19.42 18.19
CA ASP A 29 -0.60 20.64 18.07
C ASP A 29 -1.19 21.58 16.99
N ALA A 30 -1.77 21.01 15.92
CA ALA A 30 -2.41 21.76 14.84
C ALA A 30 -3.81 22.29 15.20
N LEU A 31 -4.54 21.57 16.04
CA LEU A 31 -5.91 21.85 16.48
C LEU A 31 -5.96 21.85 18.02
N PRO A 32 -5.43 22.90 18.68
CA PRO A 32 -5.31 22.93 20.14
C PRO A 32 -6.66 22.88 20.86
N ASP A 33 -7.75 23.27 20.20
CA ASP A 33 -9.11 23.20 20.73
C ASP A 33 -9.63 21.77 20.91
N LEU A 34 -9.01 20.78 20.23
CA LEU A 34 -9.26 19.35 20.50
C LEU A 34 -8.64 18.88 21.82
N GLN A 35 -7.82 19.70 22.48
CA GLN A 35 -7.31 19.44 23.82
C GLN A 35 -8.37 19.82 24.88
N ALA A 36 -9.53 19.16 24.84
CA ALA A 36 -10.52 19.32 25.89
C ALA A 36 -9.98 18.75 27.22
N PRO A 37 -9.99 19.51 28.33
CA PRO A 37 -9.47 19.03 29.60
C PRO A 37 -10.28 17.85 30.12
N THR A 38 -9.67 16.68 30.27
CA THR A 38 -10.28 15.60 31.03
C THR A 38 -10.42 16.02 32.51
N VAL A 39 -11.27 15.32 33.28
CA VAL A 39 -11.31 15.49 34.75
C VAL A 39 -9.91 15.26 35.35
N LEU A 40 -9.14 14.32 34.79
CA LEU A 40 -7.76 14.07 35.14
C LEU A 40 -6.83 15.27 34.83
N ASP A 41 -7.01 15.93 33.68
CA ASP A 41 -6.21 17.11 33.31
C ASP A 41 -6.52 18.32 34.20
N ARG A 42 -7.77 18.45 34.67
CA ARG A 42 -8.16 19.45 35.67
C ARG A 42 -7.52 19.17 37.02
N LEU A 43 -7.54 17.92 37.48
CA LEU A 43 -6.88 17.49 38.73
C LEU A 43 -5.35 17.65 38.66
N ARG A 44 -4.71 17.30 37.54
CA ARG A 44 -3.26 17.52 37.34
C ARG A 44 -2.89 18.99 37.42
N ARG A 45 -3.71 19.87 36.83
CA ARG A 45 -3.53 21.33 36.93
C ARG A 45 -3.60 21.81 38.38
N ILE A 46 -4.56 21.32 39.16
CA ILE A 46 -4.67 21.63 40.61
C ILE A 46 -3.42 21.18 41.38
N LEU A 47 -2.80 20.07 40.95
CA LEU A 47 -1.60 19.51 41.55
C LEU A 47 -0.27 20.06 40.96
N GLY A 48 -0.32 21.09 40.10
CA GLY A 48 0.88 21.66 39.45
C GLY A 48 1.59 20.73 38.45
N LEU A 49 0.92 19.65 38.02
CA LEU A 49 1.43 18.69 37.05
C LEU A 49 0.96 19.05 35.63
N PRO A 50 1.79 18.85 34.60
CA PRO A 50 1.39 19.12 33.23
C PRO A 50 0.21 18.21 32.82
N PRO A 51 -0.75 18.73 32.03
CA PRO A 51 -1.79 17.90 31.42
C PRO A 51 -1.14 16.81 30.57
N ARG A 52 -1.75 15.62 30.53
CA ARG A 52 -1.27 14.51 29.72
C ARG A 52 -2.42 14.03 28.86
N SER A 53 -2.33 14.24 27.57
CA SER A 53 -3.22 13.59 26.63
C SER A 53 -3.03 12.07 26.72
N ARG A 54 -4.06 11.32 26.34
CA ARG A 54 -3.97 9.86 26.18
C ARG A 54 -2.89 9.40 25.18
N PHE A 55 -2.37 10.33 24.36
CA PHE A 55 -1.29 10.10 23.41
C PHE A 55 0.10 10.43 23.99
N ASP A 56 0.19 11.24 25.06
CA ASP A 56 1.47 11.62 25.69
C ASP A 56 2.13 10.49 26.45
N VAL A 57 1.33 9.61 27.06
CA VAL A 57 1.83 8.39 27.72
C VAL A 57 2.42 7.42 26.69
N ALA A 58 1.95 7.46 25.44
CA ALA A 58 2.45 6.65 24.35
C ALA A 58 3.75 7.21 23.73
N ALA A 59 3.89 8.54 23.62
CA ALA A 59 5.08 9.14 23.02
C ALA A 59 6.31 9.16 23.95
N HIS A 60 6.14 9.15 25.28
CA HIS A 60 7.23 9.40 26.25
C HIS A 60 7.65 8.16 27.08
N GLN A 61 7.25 6.95 26.71
CA GLN A 61 7.90 5.78 27.32
C GLN A 61 9.34 5.69 26.84
N ARG A 62 10.30 5.63 27.79
CA ARG A 62 11.75 5.60 27.57
C ARG A 62 12.25 4.57 26.55
N PHE A 63 11.41 3.59 26.17
CA PHE A 63 11.76 2.48 25.30
C PHE A 63 11.02 2.45 23.96
N GLY A 64 10.10 3.39 23.71
CA GLY A 64 9.19 3.35 22.56
C GLY A 64 8.16 2.20 22.66
N TRP A 65 6.92 2.44 22.24
CA TRP A 65 5.87 1.42 22.32
C TRP A 65 5.87 0.42 21.16
N SER A 66 6.54 0.75 20.06
CA SER A 66 6.61 -0.15 18.91
C SER A 66 7.93 -0.06 18.18
N SER A 67 8.46 -1.21 17.76
CA SER A 67 9.57 -1.33 16.82
C SER A 67 9.14 -1.30 15.35
N MET A 68 7.90 -0.87 15.07
CA MET A 68 7.42 -0.67 13.72
C MET A 68 8.30 0.33 12.98
N ALA A 69 8.84 -0.07 11.82
CA ALA A 69 9.61 0.83 10.96
C ALA A 69 8.78 2.06 10.57
N MET A 70 9.37 3.25 10.67
CA MET A 70 8.71 4.52 10.34
C MET A 70 8.54 4.76 8.84
N VAL A 71 9.13 3.91 7.99
CA VAL A 71 9.01 3.97 6.53
C VAL A 71 8.68 2.59 5.98
N PHE A 72 7.89 2.57 4.91
CA PHE A 72 7.79 1.38 4.08
C PHE A 72 9.10 1.20 3.31
N ARG A 73 9.40 -0.05 2.92
CA ARG A 73 10.52 -0.30 2.02
C ARG A 73 10.24 0.40 0.69
N THR A 74 11.03 1.40 0.37
CA THR A 74 10.98 2.12 -0.91
C THR A 74 11.85 1.41 -1.95
N PRO A 75 11.60 1.66 -3.25
CA PRO A 75 12.53 1.27 -4.31
C PRO A 75 13.93 1.88 -4.08
N ASP A 76 14.98 1.18 -4.51
CA ASP A 76 16.35 1.68 -4.37
C ASP A 76 16.57 2.91 -5.28
N PRO A 77 17.19 3.99 -4.79
CA PRO A 77 17.52 5.16 -5.61
C PRO A 77 18.48 4.79 -6.75
N VAL A 78 18.36 5.48 -7.88
CA VAL A 78 19.10 5.17 -9.12
C VAL A 78 20.00 6.30 -9.61
N ASP A 79 20.14 7.35 -8.81
CA ASP A 79 20.98 8.52 -9.10
C ASP A 79 22.41 8.13 -9.45
N ARG A 80 22.98 7.15 -8.74
CA ARG A 80 24.35 6.68 -8.99
C ARG A 80 24.50 6.09 -10.39
N GLN A 81 23.51 5.32 -10.84
CA GLN A 81 23.53 4.68 -12.16
C GLN A 81 23.31 5.72 -13.27
N LEU A 82 22.37 6.65 -13.07
CA LEU A 82 22.07 7.73 -13.99
C LEU A 82 23.24 8.71 -14.12
N ASN A 83 23.81 9.16 -13.00
CA ASN A 83 24.97 10.06 -13.00
C ASN A 83 26.17 9.39 -13.67
N LYS A 84 26.38 8.09 -13.45
CA LYS A 84 27.46 7.37 -14.15
C LYS A 84 27.21 7.25 -15.65
N ALA A 85 25.96 7.10 -16.08
CA ALA A 85 25.60 7.10 -17.49
C ALA A 85 25.84 8.46 -18.14
N ARG A 86 25.38 9.55 -17.50
CA ARG A 86 25.62 10.94 -17.91
C ARG A 86 27.11 11.26 -18.03
N GLU A 87 27.89 10.92 -17.01
CA GLU A 87 29.35 11.08 -17.01
C GLU A 87 30.02 10.38 -18.19
N LEU A 88 29.63 9.12 -18.47
CA LEU A 88 30.24 8.34 -19.53
C LEU A 88 29.80 8.76 -20.93
N ALA A 89 28.56 9.21 -21.11
CA ALA A 89 28.10 9.77 -22.36
C ALA A 89 28.86 11.07 -22.67
N HIS A 90 28.99 11.96 -21.68
CA HIS A 90 29.73 13.19 -21.86
C HIS A 90 31.21 12.91 -22.19
N LEU A 91 31.88 12.05 -21.41
CA LEU A 91 33.31 11.78 -21.59
C LEU A 91 33.64 11.03 -22.88
N PHE A 92 32.78 10.10 -23.33
CA PHE A 92 33.10 9.23 -24.47
C PHE A 92 32.44 9.65 -25.77
N LEU A 93 31.29 10.33 -25.70
CA LEU A 93 30.48 10.70 -26.86
C LEU A 93 30.38 12.22 -27.02
N GLY A 94 30.70 13.01 -26.00
CA GLY A 94 30.45 14.46 -26.00
C GLY A 94 28.98 14.83 -25.82
N GLU A 95 28.14 13.87 -25.42
CA GLU A 95 26.68 13.99 -25.41
C GLU A 95 26.13 14.22 -23.99
N THR A 96 25.04 14.99 -23.92
CA THR A 96 24.29 15.20 -22.68
C THR A 96 23.03 14.33 -22.70
N LEU A 97 22.82 13.56 -21.63
CA LEU A 97 21.67 12.66 -21.50
C LEU A 97 20.55 13.29 -20.65
N PRO A 98 19.29 12.83 -20.81
CA PRO A 98 18.15 13.34 -20.06
C PRO A 98 18.31 13.31 -18.52
N GLU A 99 17.64 14.26 -17.86
CA GLU A 99 17.52 14.34 -16.40
C GLU A 99 16.43 13.41 -15.83
N GLY A 100 16.31 13.34 -14.50
CA GLY A 100 15.36 12.50 -13.77
C GLY A 100 16.03 11.47 -12.84
N ALA A 101 15.20 10.77 -12.05
CA ALA A 101 15.63 9.85 -10.99
C ALA A 101 14.71 8.62 -10.81
N ASP A 102 13.80 8.34 -11.75
CA ASP A 102 12.82 7.25 -11.69
C ASP A 102 13.09 6.15 -12.76
N ALA A 103 12.21 5.14 -12.84
CA ALA A 103 12.31 4.09 -13.85
C ALA A 103 12.20 4.62 -15.28
N GLN A 104 11.41 5.67 -15.50
CA GLN A 104 11.23 6.29 -16.81
C GLN A 104 12.50 7.03 -17.26
N ALA A 105 13.17 7.72 -16.34
CA ALA A 105 14.46 8.36 -16.59
C ALA A 105 15.54 7.34 -16.95
N LEU A 106 15.58 6.19 -16.26
CA LEU A 106 16.46 5.08 -16.64
C LEU A 106 16.17 4.55 -18.05
N ASP A 107 14.89 4.39 -18.40
CA ASP A 107 14.49 3.91 -19.73
C ASP A 107 14.85 4.93 -20.81
N ASN A 108 14.58 6.21 -20.58
CA ASN A 108 14.93 7.30 -21.50
C ASN A 108 16.44 7.39 -21.72
N VAL A 109 17.24 7.32 -20.66
CA VAL A 109 18.70 7.28 -20.74
C VAL A 109 19.19 6.03 -21.46
N ALA A 110 18.59 4.87 -21.19
CA ALA A 110 18.97 3.63 -21.86
C ALA A 110 18.64 3.67 -23.36
N ARG A 111 17.47 4.19 -23.73
CA ARG A 111 17.04 4.39 -25.11
C ARG A 111 17.97 5.32 -25.86
N GLU A 112 18.35 6.44 -25.24
CA GLU A 112 19.25 7.39 -25.86
C GLU A 112 20.67 6.84 -26.01
N LEU A 113 21.18 6.13 -25.00
CA LEU A 113 22.46 5.44 -25.13
C LEU A 113 22.43 4.36 -26.22
N ASN A 114 21.38 3.56 -26.30
CA ASN A 114 21.21 2.57 -27.36
C ASN A 114 21.29 3.22 -28.75
N ARG A 115 20.61 4.37 -28.94
CA ARG A 115 20.66 5.17 -30.18
C ARG A 115 22.09 5.61 -30.47
N LEU A 116 22.75 6.25 -29.52
CA LEU A 116 24.09 6.82 -29.67
C LEU A 116 25.17 5.76 -29.97
N ILE A 117 25.05 4.55 -29.43
CA ILE A 117 26.02 3.47 -29.68
C ILE A 117 25.56 2.45 -30.71
N HIS A 118 24.46 2.71 -31.41
CA HIS A 118 23.83 1.82 -32.39
C HIS A 118 23.62 0.39 -31.85
N LYS A 119 23.19 0.27 -30.59
CA LYS A 119 22.85 -1.01 -29.97
C LYS A 119 21.34 -1.25 -30.09
N THR A 120 20.96 -2.44 -30.53
CA THR A 120 19.55 -2.86 -30.51
C THR A 120 19.07 -3.05 -29.07
N PRO A 121 17.92 -2.47 -28.68
CA PRO A 121 17.36 -2.67 -27.35
C PRO A 121 17.15 -4.14 -27.00
N GLY A 122 17.46 -4.53 -25.75
CA GLY A 122 17.29 -5.90 -25.26
C GLY A 122 18.32 -6.92 -25.75
N LYS A 123 19.14 -6.59 -26.75
CA LYS A 123 20.26 -7.39 -27.23
C LYS A 123 21.53 -7.10 -26.42
N ALA A 124 22.20 -8.13 -25.91
CA ALA A 124 23.32 -7.97 -24.96
C ALA A 124 24.45 -8.99 -25.15
N GLY A 125 24.40 -9.81 -26.22
CA GLY A 125 25.41 -10.77 -26.59
C GLY A 125 26.67 -10.10 -27.11
N PHE A 126 27.80 -10.35 -26.46
CA PHE A 126 29.09 -9.76 -26.86
C PHE A 126 29.63 -10.26 -28.20
N ARG A 127 29.20 -11.46 -28.61
CA ARG A 127 29.62 -12.11 -29.84
C ARG A 127 28.83 -11.58 -31.02
N ASP A 128 27.51 -11.55 -30.89
CA ASP A 128 26.60 -11.38 -32.02
C ASP A 128 25.92 -10.01 -32.06
N ASP A 129 25.72 -9.36 -30.92
CA ASP A 129 24.97 -8.10 -30.83
C ASP A 129 25.88 -6.85 -30.76
N ARG A 130 27.18 -7.05 -30.59
CA ARG A 130 28.16 -5.97 -30.47
C ARG A 130 28.73 -5.60 -31.84
N LEU A 131 28.82 -4.30 -32.12
CA LEU A 131 29.52 -3.80 -33.30
C LEU A 131 31.01 -4.18 -33.33
N SER A 132 31.45 -4.71 -34.47
CA SER A 132 32.86 -4.94 -34.79
C SER A 132 33.62 -3.61 -34.94
N ALA A 133 34.96 -3.66 -35.05
CA ALA A 133 35.74 -2.45 -35.28
C ALA A 133 35.38 -1.75 -36.61
N ALA A 134 35.15 -2.53 -37.67
CA ALA A 134 34.70 -2.00 -38.94
C ALA A 134 33.29 -1.40 -38.84
N ALA A 135 32.36 -2.10 -38.18
CA ALA A 135 30.98 -1.63 -38.02
C ALA A 135 30.89 -0.34 -37.18
N ARG A 136 31.72 -0.20 -36.13
CA ARG A 136 31.79 1.06 -35.36
C ARG A 136 32.24 2.23 -36.21
N ARG A 137 33.30 2.05 -37.02
CA ARG A 137 33.75 3.09 -37.95
C ARG A 137 32.69 3.43 -38.99
N GLY A 138 32.02 2.42 -39.54
CA GLY A 138 30.91 2.61 -40.47
C GLY A 138 29.72 3.36 -39.86
N ALA A 139 29.50 3.23 -38.55
CA ALA A 139 28.51 3.98 -37.80
C ALA A 139 29.00 5.35 -37.29
N GLY A 140 30.17 5.83 -37.73
CA GLY A 140 30.72 7.12 -37.30
C GLY A 140 31.26 7.15 -35.86
N LEU A 141 31.35 6.00 -35.18
CA LEU A 141 31.84 5.92 -33.80
C LEU A 141 33.37 5.87 -33.76
N THR A 142 34.00 6.92 -33.22
CA THR A 142 35.45 7.00 -32.97
C THR A 142 35.90 6.30 -31.67
N LEU A 143 35.00 5.54 -31.04
CA LEU A 143 35.25 4.86 -29.77
C LEU A 143 36.23 3.69 -29.88
N SER A 144 37.18 3.64 -28.94
CA SER A 144 37.96 2.42 -28.71
C SER A 144 37.06 1.26 -28.27
N ARG A 145 37.48 0.02 -28.57
CA ARG A 145 36.72 -1.20 -28.19
C ARG A 145 36.35 -1.21 -26.71
N ARG A 146 37.29 -0.83 -25.83
CA ARG A 146 37.09 -0.80 -24.37
C ARG A 146 36.01 0.21 -23.95
N ARG A 147 36.00 1.40 -24.55
CA ARG A 147 34.99 2.45 -24.27
C ARG A 147 33.62 2.01 -24.75
N TYR A 148 33.54 1.48 -25.98
CA TYR A 148 32.31 0.91 -26.53
C TYR A 148 31.77 -0.22 -25.65
N ASP A 149 32.58 -1.21 -25.29
CA ASP A 149 32.19 -2.35 -24.44
C ASP A 149 31.71 -1.91 -23.04
N LYS A 150 32.23 -0.77 -22.54
CA LYS A 150 31.79 -0.19 -21.27
C LYS A 150 30.38 0.38 -21.40
N LEU A 151 30.10 1.15 -22.45
CA LEU A 151 28.77 1.69 -22.75
C LEU A 151 27.76 0.59 -23.06
N PHE A 152 28.13 -0.38 -23.90
CA PHE A 152 27.30 -1.54 -24.26
C PHE A 152 26.83 -2.33 -23.03
N ARG A 153 27.74 -2.61 -22.08
CA ARG A 153 27.38 -3.23 -20.79
C ARG A 153 26.51 -2.35 -19.91
N LEU A 154 26.82 -1.06 -19.88
CA LEU A 154 26.11 -0.11 -19.05
C LEU A 154 24.66 -0.04 -19.46
N VAL A 155 24.38 0.22 -20.74
CA VAL A 155 23.01 0.34 -21.24
C VAL A 155 22.22 -0.96 -21.03
N GLY A 156 22.83 -2.14 -21.26
CA GLY A 156 22.19 -3.42 -20.95
C GLY A 156 21.83 -3.60 -19.47
N ARG A 157 22.62 -3.01 -18.55
CA ARG A 157 22.28 -2.99 -17.12
C ARG A 157 21.19 -1.97 -16.80
N LEU A 158 21.19 -0.81 -17.47
CA LEU A 158 20.16 0.22 -17.29
C LEU A 158 18.79 -0.29 -17.76
N GLU A 159 18.72 -0.96 -18.92
CA GLU A 159 17.50 -1.61 -19.43
C GLU A 159 16.90 -2.57 -18.39
N ARG A 160 17.71 -3.51 -17.88
CA ARG A 160 17.24 -4.47 -16.86
C ARG A 160 16.87 -3.79 -15.53
N LYS A 161 17.61 -2.75 -15.13
CA LYS A 161 17.33 -2.03 -13.89
C LYS A 161 16.06 -1.18 -14.02
N SER A 162 15.78 -0.58 -15.17
CA SER A 162 14.54 0.15 -15.43
C SER A 162 13.32 -0.75 -15.27
N VAL A 163 13.30 -1.91 -15.95
CA VAL A 163 12.19 -2.88 -15.82
C VAL A 163 12.01 -3.34 -14.38
N ARG A 164 13.11 -3.62 -13.67
CA ARG A 164 13.04 -3.99 -12.25
C ARG A 164 12.53 -2.85 -11.38
N LEU A 165 13.00 -1.62 -11.61
CA LEU A 165 12.61 -0.46 -10.82
C LEU A 165 11.14 -0.14 -11.01
N ALA A 166 10.63 -0.12 -12.25
CA ALA A 166 9.22 0.10 -12.55
C ALA A 166 8.32 -0.89 -11.79
N ARG A 167 8.70 -2.17 -11.73
CA ARG A 167 7.98 -3.20 -10.96
C ARG A 167 8.02 -2.93 -9.45
N GLU A 168 9.14 -2.44 -8.91
CA GLU A 168 9.26 -2.11 -7.50
C GLU A 168 8.49 -0.84 -7.13
N GLU A 169 8.49 0.19 -7.99
CA GLU A 169 7.69 1.41 -7.85
C GLU A 169 6.20 1.11 -7.87
N GLU A 170 5.73 0.32 -8.84
CA GLU A 170 4.33 -0.09 -8.92
C GLU A 170 3.92 -0.95 -7.71
N LYS A 171 4.78 -1.89 -7.29
CA LYS A 171 4.55 -2.66 -6.07
C LYS A 171 4.48 -1.76 -4.84
N PHE A 172 5.32 -0.73 -4.76
CA PHE A 172 5.30 0.24 -3.67
C PHE A 172 3.98 1.03 -3.65
N ASP A 173 3.50 1.50 -4.80
CA ASP A 173 2.19 2.15 -4.92
C ASP A 173 1.04 1.21 -4.47
N LEU A 174 1.06 -0.05 -4.89
CA LEU A 174 0.07 -1.04 -4.43
C LEU A 174 0.14 -1.31 -2.92
N VAL A 175 1.34 -1.36 -2.34
CA VAL A 175 1.51 -1.47 -0.88
C VAL A 175 0.85 -0.29 -0.18
N LEU A 176 1.09 0.92 -0.69
CA LEU A 176 0.50 2.15 -0.17
C LEU A 176 -1.02 2.16 -0.34
N ALA A 177 -1.55 1.80 -1.50
CA ALA A 177 -2.99 1.64 -1.70
C ALA A 177 -3.57 0.66 -0.66
N GLY A 178 -2.97 -0.53 -0.53
CA GLY A 178 -3.39 -1.56 0.42
C GLY A 178 -3.20 -1.22 1.90
N LYS A 179 -2.41 -0.20 2.26
CA LYS A 179 -2.13 0.19 3.67
C LYS A 179 -2.61 1.57 4.08
N ALA A 180 -2.70 2.52 3.16
CA ALA A 180 -3.12 3.90 3.37
C ALA A 180 -4.27 4.34 2.46
N ALA A 181 -4.83 3.44 1.63
CA ALA A 181 -5.85 3.79 0.62
C ALA A 181 -5.27 4.78 -0.41
N LEU A 182 -6.06 5.68 -0.99
CA LEU A 182 -5.54 6.67 -1.95
C LEU A 182 -4.93 7.91 -1.27
N ALA A 183 -4.80 7.94 0.06
CA ALA A 183 -4.19 9.10 0.75
C ALA A 183 -2.84 9.53 0.13
N PRO A 184 -1.91 8.61 -0.19
CA PRO A 184 -0.63 8.97 -0.79
C PRO A 184 -0.71 9.64 -2.17
N ARG A 185 -1.86 9.55 -2.86
CA ARG A 185 -2.11 10.21 -4.14
C ARG A 185 -2.69 11.63 -4.00
N LEU A 186 -3.00 12.07 -2.78
CA LEU A 186 -3.42 13.46 -2.54
C LEU A 186 -2.26 14.40 -2.77
N THR A 187 -2.49 15.42 -3.61
CA THR A 187 -1.57 16.55 -3.72
C THR A 187 -1.54 17.33 -2.40
N LEU A 188 -0.47 18.10 -2.17
CA LEU A 188 -0.43 18.98 -1.01
C LEU A 188 -1.58 19.99 -1.03
N GLU A 189 -1.96 20.47 -2.22
CA GLU A 189 -3.08 21.40 -2.41
C GLU A 189 -4.42 20.78 -2.00
N ASP A 190 -4.77 19.61 -2.54
CA ASP A 190 -6.01 18.89 -2.18
C ASP A 190 -6.08 18.59 -0.67
N PHE A 191 -4.93 18.24 -0.09
CA PHE A 191 -4.79 17.92 1.32
C PHE A 191 -4.89 19.17 2.21
N ALA A 192 -4.34 20.30 1.77
CA ALA A 192 -4.31 21.56 2.52
C ALA A 192 -5.63 22.33 2.52
N GLY A 193 -6.60 21.92 1.69
CA GLY A 193 -7.87 22.63 1.53
C GLY A 193 -8.67 22.87 2.83
N ASP A 194 -8.52 21.99 3.83
CA ASP A 194 -9.15 22.15 5.15
C ASP A 194 -8.32 21.43 6.22
N LEU A 195 -7.92 22.14 7.30
CA LEU A 195 -7.06 21.56 8.33
C LEU A 195 -7.74 20.41 9.12
N PRO A 196 -9.00 20.52 9.57
CA PRO A 196 -9.78 19.38 10.08
C PRO A 196 -9.79 18.16 9.14
N GLY A 197 -10.06 18.35 7.85
CA GLY A 197 -10.00 17.30 6.84
C GLY A 197 -8.61 16.67 6.74
N ALA A 198 -7.56 17.49 6.65
CA ALA A 198 -6.15 17.06 6.64
C ALA A 198 -5.79 16.22 7.87
N ALA A 199 -6.23 16.66 9.05
CA ALA A 199 -6.03 15.96 10.32
C ALA A 199 -6.74 14.59 10.34
N PHE A 200 -8.00 14.52 9.90
CA PHE A 200 -8.72 13.27 9.76
C PHE A 200 -8.00 12.31 8.81
N VAL A 201 -7.64 12.78 7.62
CA VAL A 201 -7.00 11.96 6.58
C VAL A 201 -5.66 11.41 7.08
N ALA A 202 -4.80 12.26 7.64
CA ALA A 202 -3.49 11.84 8.17
C ALA A 202 -3.64 10.81 9.29
N TYR A 203 -4.51 11.08 10.26
CA TYR A 203 -4.71 10.17 11.40
C TYR A 203 -5.32 8.83 10.96
N TYR A 204 -6.37 8.86 10.14
CA TYR A 204 -7.03 7.66 9.66
C TYR A 204 -6.08 6.81 8.79
N ALA A 205 -5.27 7.45 7.94
CA ALA A 205 -4.22 6.76 7.19
C ALA A 205 -3.21 6.09 8.13
N ALA A 206 -2.75 6.78 9.18
CA ALA A 206 -1.85 6.20 10.19
C ALA A 206 -2.44 4.94 10.85
N ARG A 207 -3.72 4.99 11.24
CA ARG A 207 -4.47 3.84 11.79
C ARG A 207 -4.52 2.66 10.83
N MET A 208 -4.73 2.90 9.53
CA MET A 208 -4.77 1.83 8.52
C MET A 208 -3.41 1.15 8.29
N LYS A 209 -2.30 1.85 8.57
CA LYS A 209 -0.92 1.37 8.35
C LYS A 209 -0.37 0.48 9.47
N LEU A 210 -1.11 0.31 10.56
CA LEU A 210 -0.77 -0.61 11.63
C LEU A 210 -0.56 -2.04 11.12
N ARG A 211 0.30 -2.78 11.82
CA ARG A 211 0.48 -4.21 11.57
C ARG A 211 -0.76 -4.95 12.04
N SER A 212 -1.17 -5.97 11.29
CA SER A 212 -2.26 -6.84 11.71
C SER A 212 -1.81 -7.68 12.89
N GLU A 213 -2.61 -7.69 13.95
CA GLU A 213 -2.48 -8.66 15.04
C GLU A 213 -3.02 -10.02 14.58
N PHE A 214 -2.32 -11.09 14.95
CA PHE A 214 -2.78 -12.46 14.77
C PHE A 214 -3.55 -12.87 16.01
N THR A 215 -4.84 -12.57 15.99
CA THR A 215 -5.79 -12.91 17.04
C THR A 215 -6.93 -13.74 16.44
N ILE A 216 -7.55 -14.58 17.26
CA ILE A 216 -8.79 -15.29 16.91
C ILE A 216 -10.00 -14.35 16.98
N ASP A 217 -9.93 -13.28 17.78
CA ASP A 217 -11.03 -12.33 18.03
C ASP A 217 -11.12 -11.18 17.02
N GLY A 218 -10.23 -11.17 16.02
CA GLY A 218 -10.22 -10.20 14.93
C GLY A 218 -9.33 -8.98 15.16
N GLN A 219 -9.16 -8.21 14.08
CA GLN A 219 -8.20 -7.11 14.00
C GLN A 219 -8.79 -5.79 14.50
N GLN A 220 -7.91 -4.94 15.06
CA GLN A 220 -8.26 -3.56 15.41
C GLN A 220 -8.79 -2.80 14.19
N LYS A 221 -9.87 -2.05 14.38
CA LYS A 221 -10.47 -1.23 13.32
C LYS A 221 -9.76 0.11 13.23
N PRO A 222 -9.55 0.66 12.02
CA PRO A 222 -8.93 1.98 11.87
C PRO A 222 -9.81 3.14 12.37
N PHE A 223 -11.14 3.01 12.30
CA PHE A 223 -12.07 4.04 12.74
C PHE A 223 -12.35 3.92 14.24
N ASP A 224 -11.65 4.73 15.03
CA ASP A 224 -11.79 4.81 16.48
C ASP A 224 -12.42 6.13 16.93
N ASP A 225 -12.49 6.35 18.25
CA ASP A 225 -13.07 7.53 18.86
C ASP A 225 -12.39 8.86 18.45
N PHE A 226 -11.08 8.87 18.18
CA PHE A 226 -10.38 10.06 17.72
C PHE A 226 -10.69 10.34 16.25
N ALA A 227 -10.68 9.31 15.41
CA ALA A 227 -11.11 9.44 14.02
C ALA A 227 -12.58 9.90 13.93
N ALA A 228 -13.44 9.40 14.82
CA ALA A 228 -14.83 9.81 14.89
C ALA A 228 -14.98 11.28 15.31
N ALA A 229 -14.22 11.74 16.32
CA ALA A 229 -14.23 13.15 16.74
C ALA A 229 -13.72 14.09 15.64
N LEU A 230 -12.68 13.69 14.91
CA LEU A 230 -12.18 14.46 13.76
C LEU A 230 -13.20 14.51 12.63
N LEU A 231 -13.88 13.40 12.32
CA LEU A 231 -14.92 13.36 11.29
C LEU A 231 -16.15 14.19 11.69
N ASP A 232 -16.60 14.14 12.95
CA ASP A 232 -17.69 14.97 13.47
C ASP A 232 -17.38 16.47 13.36
N ARG A 233 -16.11 16.85 13.56
CA ARG A 233 -15.67 18.23 13.31
C ARG A 233 -15.77 18.59 11.83
N CYS A 234 -15.36 17.70 10.94
CA CYS A 234 -15.49 17.88 9.49
C CYS A 234 -16.96 18.01 9.07
N ASP A 235 -17.86 17.23 9.67
CA ASP A 235 -19.31 17.30 9.40
C ASP A 235 -19.90 18.69 9.73
N LYS A 236 -19.35 19.39 10.73
CA LYS A 236 -19.76 20.73 11.17
C LYS A 236 -19.07 21.87 10.40
N GLY A 237 -18.00 21.58 9.66
CA GLY A 237 -17.22 22.55 8.91
C GLY A 237 -17.83 22.86 7.54
N GLN A 238 -18.04 24.14 7.22
CA GLN A 238 -18.56 24.55 5.92
C GLN A 238 -17.53 24.45 4.78
N GLY A 239 -16.24 24.48 5.10
CA GLY A 239 -15.13 24.40 4.14
C GLY A 239 -14.49 23.03 4.00
N THR A 240 -15.07 21.98 4.58
CA THR A 240 -14.43 20.66 4.64
C THR A 240 -14.18 20.07 3.25
N SER A 241 -12.92 19.69 3.00
CA SER A 241 -12.51 18.97 1.79
C SER A 241 -12.97 17.50 1.86
N TRP A 242 -14.24 17.25 1.51
CA TRP A 242 -14.80 15.90 1.39
C TRP A 242 -14.08 15.06 0.34
N TRP A 243 -13.51 15.73 -0.67
CA TRP A 243 -12.61 15.13 -1.67
C TRP A 243 -11.44 14.41 -1.02
N ALA A 244 -10.70 15.09 -0.13
CA ALA A 244 -9.56 14.50 0.57
C ALA A 244 -9.99 13.35 1.51
N ILE A 245 -11.10 13.52 2.23
CA ILE A 245 -11.65 12.48 3.12
C ILE A 245 -12.01 11.22 2.33
N ALA A 246 -12.61 11.36 1.14
CA ALA A 246 -13.03 10.25 0.31
C ALA A 246 -11.86 9.38 -0.23
N HIS A 247 -10.63 9.91 -0.29
CA HIS A 247 -9.45 9.12 -0.67
C HIS A 247 -9.12 8.01 0.33
N VAL A 248 -9.53 8.18 1.59
CA VAL A 248 -9.26 7.21 2.68
C VAL A 248 -10.51 6.59 3.26
N PHE A 249 -11.65 7.27 3.16
CA PHE A 249 -12.90 6.87 3.79
C PHE A 249 -14.11 7.03 2.85
N PRO A 250 -14.13 6.34 1.69
CA PRO A 250 -15.25 6.41 0.73
C PRO A 250 -16.43 5.58 1.26
N ARG A 251 -17.17 6.17 2.21
CA ARG A 251 -18.41 5.64 2.79
C ARG A 251 -19.61 6.38 2.20
N ALA A 252 -20.79 5.78 2.28
CA ALA A 252 -22.00 6.36 1.69
C ALA A 252 -22.25 7.82 2.12
N ASP A 253 -22.06 8.14 3.41
CA ASP A 253 -22.18 9.49 3.98
C ASP A 253 -21.13 10.48 3.45
N VAL A 254 -19.89 10.03 3.24
CA VAL A 254 -18.83 10.86 2.63
C VAL A 254 -19.04 11.02 1.13
N LEU A 255 -19.35 9.92 0.43
CA LEU A 255 -19.53 9.91 -1.03
C LEU A 255 -20.76 10.70 -1.46
N ALA A 256 -21.81 10.76 -0.63
CA ALA A 256 -22.98 11.61 -0.87
C ALA A 256 -22.65 13.12 -0.91
N ARG A 257 -21.50 13.52 -0.37
CA ARG A 257 -21.05 14.92 -0.35
C ARG A 257 -20.14 15.28 -1.53
N LEU A 258 -19.81 14.32 -2.38
CA LEU A 258 -19.00 14.55 -3.58
C LEU A 258 -19.88 14.89 -4.78
N THR A 259 -19.32 15.70 -5.69
CA THR A 259 -19.89 15.87 -7.03
C THR A 259 -19.75 14.58 -7.83
N ASP A 260 -20.56 14.43 -8.88
CA ASP A 260 -20.48 13.24 -9.73
C ASP A 260 -19.15 13.16 -10.49
N GLU A 261 -18.57 14.31 -10.85
CA GLU A 261 -17.22 14.38 -11.43
C GLU A 261 -16.16 13.85 -10.46
N GLN A 262 -16.24 14.21 -9.18
CA GLN A 262 -15.35 13.69 -8.14
C GLN A 262 -15.53 12.17 -7.96
N LYS A 263 -16.79 11.68 -7.90
CA LYS A 263 -17.05 10.24 -7.82
C LYS A 263 -16.47 9.50 -9.03
N GLY A 264 -16.65 10.04 -10.24
CA GLY A 264 -16.09 9.49 -11.48
C GLY A 264 -14.56 9.42 -11.46
N ARG A 265 -13.89 10.49 -11.01
CA ARG A 265 -12.42 10.51 -10.85
C ARG A 265 -11.94 9.46 -9.84
N LEU A 266 -12.56 9.37 -8.67
CA LEU A 266 -12.22 8.33 -7.67
C LEU A 266 -12.49 6.92 -8.19
N LEU A 267 -13.58 6.73 -8.93
CA LEU A 267 -13.92 5.43 -9.54
C LEU A 267 -12.81 4.98 -10.50
N GLY A 268 -12.35 5.89 -11.36
CA GLY A 268 -11.23 5.64 -12.28
C GLY A 268 -9.94 5.28 -11.54
N GLN A 269 -9.57 6.05 -10.51
CA GLN A 269 -8.36 5.79 -9.70
C GLN A 269 -8.42 4.43 -8.99
N TRP A 270 -9.56 4.07 -8.38
CA TRP A 270 -9.71 2.76 -7.74
C TRP A 270 -9.72 1.62 -8.75
N PHE A 271 -10.30 1.83 -9.93
CA PHE A 271 -10.32 0.82 -10.98
C PHE A 271 -8.91 0.60 -11.59
N GLU A 272 -8.10 1.65 -11.71
CA GLU A 272 -6.69 1.53 -12.08
C GLU A 272 -5.92 0.68 -11.06
N VAL A 273 -6.03 0.95 -9.76
CA VAL A 273 -5.41 0.12 -8.71
C VAL A 273 -5.90 -1.33 -8.80
N LEU A 274 -7.19 -1.54 -9.07
CA LEU A 274 -7.78 -2.87 -9.20
C LEU A 274 -7.17 -3.65 -10.37
N GLN A 275 -7.08 -3.04 -11.56
CA GLN A 275 -6.48 -3.65 -12.75
C GLN A 275 -4.99 -3.95 -12.55
N THR A 276 -4.22 -2.99 -12.02
CA THR A 276 -2.79 -3.15 -11.76
C THR A 276 -2.53 -4.28 -10.76
N ALA A 277 -3.27 -4.30 -9.65
CA ALA A 277 -3.16 -5.39 -8.67
C ALA A 277 -3.55 -6.75 -9.25
N ALA A 278 -4.59 -6.82 -10.10
CA ALA A 278 -5.02 -8.05 -10.75
C ALA A 278 -3.94 -8.59 -11.71
N GLY A 279 -3.35 -7.74 -12.55
CA GLY A 279 -2.27 -8.12 -13.44
C GLY A 279 -1.05 -8.68 -12.69
N ARG A 280 -0.69 -8.05 -11.56
CA ARG A 280 0.39 -8.53 -10.70
C ARG A 280 0.06 -9.82 -9.96
N LEU A 281 -1.19 -10.03 -9.55
CA LEU A 281 -1.64 -11.30 -8.98
C LEU A 281 -1.55 -12.43 -10.02
N ALA A 282 -1.94 -12.16 -11.27
CA ALA A 282 -1.82 -13.12 -12.36
C ALA A 282 -0.35 -13.46 -12.64
N GLU A 283 0.55 -12.46 -12.66
CA GLU A 283 1.99 -12.69 -12.79
C GLU A 283 2.53 -13.52 -11.62
N ALA A 284 2.21 -13.16 -10.38
CA ALA A 284 2.64 -13.88 -9.19
C ALA A 284 2.17 -15.34 -9.20
N HIS A 285 0.91 -15.60 -9.59
CA HIS A 285 0.36 -16.94 -9.75
C HIS A 285 1.05 -17.73 -10.86
N ARG A 286 1.40 -17.13 -12.00
CA ARG A 286 2.16 -17.84 -13.05
C ARG A 286 3.59 -18.17 -12.64
N MET A 287 4.21 -17.30 -11.85
CA MET A 287 5.61 -17.43 -11.43
C MET A 287 5.79 -18.35 -10.21
N THR A 288 4.71 -18.69 -9.50
CA THR A 288 4.75 -19.50 -8.28
C THR A 288 3.69 -20.59 -8.32
N ASN A 289 3.94 -21.74 -7.70
CA ASN A 289 2.97 -22.84 -7.62
C ASN A 289 1.95 -22.64 -6.48
N ILE A 290 1.39 -21.42 -6.36
CA ILE A 290 0.38 -21.12 -5.35
C ILE A 290 -0.88 -21.94 -5.65
N ASP A 291 -1.35 -22.68 -4.65
CA ASP A 291 -2.58 -23.45 -4.72
C ASP A 291 -3.78 -22.53 -4.39
N LEU A 292 -4.53 -22.15 -5.43
CA LEU A 292 -5.70 -21.27 -5.32
C LEU A 292 -6.89 -21.92 -4.59
N GLU A 293 -6.92 -23.25 -4.48
CA GLU A 293 -7.99 -23.98 -3.81
C GLU A 293 -7.84 -23.93 -2.29
N SER A 294 -6.63 -24.26 -1.80
CA SER A 294 -6.37 -24.30 -0.36
C SER A 294 -5.97 -22.93 0.21
N MET A 295 -5.31 -22.09 -0.58
CA MET A 295 -4.70 -20.84 -0.13
C MET A 295 -3.74 -21.03 1.06
N ILE A 296 -3.08 -22.19 1.15
CA ILE A 296 -2.08 -22.51 2.18
C ILE A 296 -0.68 -22.36 1.59
N VAL A 297 0.19 -21.64 2.31
CA VAL A 297 1.59 -21.45 1.91
C VAL A 297 2.31 -22.78 1.81
N ARG A 298 2.98 -23.00 0.66
CA ARG A 298 3.90 -24.11 0.41
C ARG A 298 5.33 -23.60 0.23
N ARG A 299 6.30 -24.50 0.34
CA ARG A 299 7.72 -24.18 0.08
C ARG A 299 7.87 -23.59 -1.32
N GLY A 300 8.53 -22.43 -1.41
CA GLY A 300 8.75 -21.71 -2.67
C GLY A 300 7.68 -20.67 -3.01
N ASN A 301 6.58 -20.59 -2.25
CA ASN A 301 5.60 -19.51 -2.42
C ASN A 301 6.15 -18.17 -1.89
N ASP A 302 5.93 -17.09 -2.64
CA ASP A 302 6.13 -15.72 -2.16
C ASP A 302 4.82 -15.18 -1.55
N SER A 303 4.51 -15.64 -0.33
CA SER A 303 3.32 -15.23 0.39
C SER A 303 3.32 -13.75 0.78
N SER A 304 4.50 -13.13 0.86
CA SER A 304 4.64 -11.71 1.17
C SER A 304 4.14 -10.87 0.02
N THR A 305 4.64 -11.11 -1.20
CA THR A 305 4.18 -10.39 -2.40
C THR A 305 2.70 -10.66 -2.65
N TRP A 306 2.26 -11.92 -2.61
CA TRP A 306 0.84 -12.27 -2.80
C TRP A 306 -0.08 -11.53 -1.84
N ASN A 307 0.22 -11.57 -0.53
CA ASN A 307 -0.66 -10.97 0.48
C ASN A 307 -0.70 -9.44 0.41
N LEU A 308 0.38 -8.79 -0.06
CA LEU A 308 0.39 -7.35 -0.34
C LEU A 308 -0.52 -7.00 -1.51
N LEU A 309 -0.39 -7.73 -2.63
CA LEU A 309 -1.23 -7.53 -3.82
C LEU A 309 -2.71 -7.82 -3.51
N ALA A 310 -3.00 -8.91 -2.81
CA ALA A 310 -4.35 -9.25 -2.35
C ALA A 310 -4.95 -8.16 -1.45
N ALA A 311 -4.14 -7.53 -0.60
CA ALA A 311 -4.59 -6.42 0.25
C ALA A 311 -4.95 -5.17 -0.57
N ALA A 312 -4.12 -4.81 -1.55
CA ALA A 312 -4.36 -3.69 -2.46
C ALA A 312 -5.63 -3.94 -3.28
N PHE A 313 -5.72 -5.11 -3.92
CA PHE A 313 -6.86 -5.53 -4.71
C PHE A 313 -8.16 -5.48 -3.92
N ASN A 314 -8.22 -6.13 -2.75
CA ASN A 314 -9.45 -6.17 -1.95
C ASN A 314 -9.88 -4.80 -1.47
N ARG A 315 -8.93 -3.89 -1.19
CA ARG A 315 -9.27 -2.52 -0.81
C ARG A 315 -9.81 -1.74 -2.00
N ALA A 316 -9.14 -1.81 -3.14
CA ALA A 316 -9.62 -1.17 -4.38
C ALA A 316 -11.01 -1.67 -4.74
N ARG A 317 -11.24 -2.98 -4.66
CA ARG A 317 -12.55 -3.61 -4.86
C ARG A 317 -13.59 -3.10 -3.88
N ASP A 318 -13.29 -3.09 -2.58
CA ASP A 318 -14.21 -2.61 -1.53
C ASP A 318 -14.66 -1.15 -1.81
N HIS A 319 -13.74 -0.31 -2.30
CA HIS A 319 -14.01 1.11 -2.56
C HIS A 319 -14.65 1.37 -3.93
N TRP A 320 -14.28 0.61 -4.94
CA TRP A 320 -14.93 0.60 -6.25
C TRP A 320 -16.42 0.21 -6.12
N ILE A 321 -16.74 -0.84 -5.36
CA ILE A 321 -18.12 -1.22 -5.05
C ILE A 321 -18.85 -0.08 -4.32
N ALA A 322 -18.21 0.58 -3.34
CA ALA A 322 -18.83 1.68 -2.62
C ALA A 322 -19.14 2.88 -3.49
N LEU A 323 -18.29 3.19 -4.47
CA LEU A 323 -18.54 4.26 -5.44
C LEU A 323 -19.67 3.90 -6.40
N LEU A 324 -19.69 2.68 -6.95
CA LEU A 324 -20.78 2.23 -7.81
C LEU A 324 -22.13 2.23 -7.09
N ASP A 325 -22.16 1.78 -5.84
CA ASP A 325 -23.35 1.83 -4.97
C ASP A 325 -23.80 3.27 -4.71
N ALA A 326 -22.87 4.18 -4.38
CA ALA A 326 -23.18 5.60 -4.16
C ALA A 326 -23.61 6.35 -5.45
N MET A 327 -23.23 5.84 -6.63
CA MET A 327 -23.63 6.38 -7.92
C MET A 327 -24.93 5.75 -8.45
N GLY A 328 -25.51 4.75 -7.77
CA GLY A 328 -26.66 3.99 -8.26
C GLY A 328 -26.35 3.15 -9.51
N ALA A 329 -25.07 2.85 -9.76
CA ALA A 329 -24.59 2.14 -10.94
C ALA A 329 -24.58 0.61 -10.74
N ASP A 330 -25.62 0.07 -10.09
CA ASP A 330 -25.74 -1.34 -9.73
C ASP A 330 -25.61 -2.28 -10.95
N ALA A 331 -26.09 -1.85 -12.12
CA ALA A 331 -26.03 -2.60 -13.37
C ALA A 331 -24.59 -2.95 -13.80
N LEU A 332 -23.60 -2.11 -13.45
CA LEU A 332 -22.20 -2.41 -13.74
C LEU A 332 -21.69 -3.58 -12.90
N LEU A 333 -22.12 -3.70 -11.64
CA LEU A 333 -21.79 -4.85 -10.79
C LEU A 333 -22.54 -6.11 -11.25
N ASP A 334 -23.72 -5.95 -11.85
CA ASP A 334 -24.45 -7.09 -12.41
C ASP A 334 -23.76 -7.64 -13.66
N ALA A 335 -23.13 -6.77 -14.46
CA ALA A 335 -22.35 -7.15 -15.63
C ALA A 335 -20.94 -7.66 -15.30
N MET A 336 -20.24 -7.01 -14.36
CA MET A 336 -18.86 -7.35 -13.98
C MET A 336 -18.65 -7.13 -12.49
N MET A 337 -18.38 -8.19 -11.75
CA MET A 337 -18.04 -8.14 -10.34
C MET A 337 -16.92 -9.14 -10.01
N PRO A 338 -15.64 -8.74 -10.12
CA PRO A 338 -14.56 -9.63 -9.75
C PRO A 338 -14.69 -10.06 -8.28
N GLY A 339 -14.34 -11.32 -7.98
CA GLY A 339 -14.32 -11.84 -6.61
C GLY A 339 -13.27 -11.16 -5.73
N LYS A 340 -13.31 -11.38 -4.41
CA LYS A 340 -12.22 -11.00 -3.48
C LYS A 340 -11.02 -11.91 -3.68
N VAL A 341 -9.80 -11.41 -3.47
CA VAL A 341 -8.58 -12.25 -3.49
C VAL A 341 -8.27 -12.74 -2.09
N MET A 342 -8.13 -14.05 -1.91
CA MET A 342 -7.75 -14.60 -0.60
C MET A 342 -6.28 -14.37 -0.30
N ARG A 343 -5.96 -14.16 0.98
CA ARG A 343 -4.58 -14.16 1.44
C ARG A 343 -4.10 -15.59 1.64
N LEU A 344 -2.83 -15.83 1.39
CA LEU A 344 -2.18 -17.07 1.75
C LEU A 344 -2.04 -17.18 3.26
N MET A 345 -2.54 -18.29 3.80
CA MET A 345 -2.44 -18.68 5.19
C MET A 345 -1.15 -19.46 5.41
N ALA A 346 -0.39 -19.11 6.45
CA ALA A 346 0.79 -19.87 6.83
C ALA A 346 0.41 -21.31 7.22
N GLY A 347 1.24 -22.28 6.84
CA GLY A 347 0.91 -23.71 6.99
C GLY A 347 0.77 -24.15 8.45
N ASP A 348 1.55 -23.55 9.34
CA ASP A 348 1.49 -23.71 10.80
C ASP A 348 0.17 -23.18 11.38
N VAL A 349 -0.25 -21.98 10.97
CA VAL A 349 -1.54 -21.39 11.36
C VAL A 349 -2.71 -22.25 10.85
N ALA A 350 -2.62 -22.76 9.62
CA ALA A 350 -3.62 -23.69 9.09
C ALA A 350 -3.67 -25.00 9.88
N GLY A 351 -2.51 -25.50 10.33
CA GLY A 351 -2.42 -26.64 11.24
C GLY A 351 -3.08 -26.39 12.58
N TRP A 352 -2.84 -25.22 13.18
CA TRP A 352 -3.45 -24.82 14.46
C TRP A 352 -4.97 -24.68 14.37
N HIS A 353 -5.50 -24.08 13.30
CA HIS A 353 -6.95 -24.04 13.08
C HIS A 353 -7.55 -25.44 12.98
N ARG A 354 -6.90 -26.37 12.29
CA ARG A 354 -7.38 -27.76 12.20
C ARG A 354 -7.35 -28.46 13.56
N SER A 355 -6.33 -28.22 14.39
CA SER A 355 -6.24 -28.86 15.71
C SER A 355 -7.33 -28.40 16.69
N THR A 356 -7.94 -27.23 16.46
CA THR A 356 -9.06 -26.72 17.25
C THR A 356 -10.43 -27.01 16.61
N GLY A 357 -10.48 -27.89 15.60
CA GLY A 357 -11.71 -28.25 14.87
C GLY A 357 -12.15 -27.21 13.84
N GLY A 358 -11.35 -26.18 13.61
CA GLY A 358 -11.56 -25.17 12.57
C GLY A 358 -11.03 -25.61 11.20
N GLY A 359 -11.26 -24.77 10.19
CA GLY A 359 -10.76 -24.96 8.83
C GLY A 359 -10.27 -23.65 8.22
N VAL A 360 -10.06 -23.64 6.91
CA VAL A 360 -9.85 -22.39 6.18
C VAL A 360 -11.08 -21.48 6.31
N HIS A 361 -10.85 -20.17 6.26
CA HIS A 361 -11.92 -19.19 6.37
C HIS A 361 -13.02 -19.45 5.30
N PRO A 362 -14.33 -19.30 5.62
CA PRO A 362 -15.41 -19.57 4.66
C PRO A 362 -15.28 -18.85 3.31
N ASP A 363 -14.79 -17.61 3.30
CA ASP A 363 -14.49 -16.86 2.06
C ASP A 363 -13.52 -17.60 1.12
N THR A 364 -12.63 -18.47 1.62
CA THR A 364 -11.76 -19.30 0.77
C THR A 364 -12.57 -20.29 -0.08
N ARG A 365 -13.67 -20.82 0.48
CA ARG A 365 -14.55 -21.74 -0.26
C ARG A 365 -15.45 -21.03 -1.26
N VAL A 366 -15.77 -19.76 -1.03
CA VAL A 366 -16.44 -18.92 -2.03
C VAL A 366 -15.46 -18.60 -3.17
N TRP A 367 -14.24 -18.19 -2.82
CA TRP A 367 -13.16 -17.87 -3.76
C TRP A 367 -12.90 -18.98 -4.78
N ARG A 368 -12.74 -20.23 -4.35
CA ARG A 368 -12.46 -21.36 -5.26
C ARG A 368 -13.54 -21.61 -6.31
N ARG A 369 -14.78 -21.15 -6.05
CA ARG A 369 -15.93 -21.38 -6.94
C ARG A 369 -16.06 -20.28 -7.99
N LEU A 370 -15.30 -19.22 -7.85
CA LEU A 370 -15.37 -18.05 -8.70
C LEU A 370 -14.18 -18.02 -9.65
N PRO A 371 -14.35 -17.47 -10.85
CA PRO A 371 -13.23 -17.23 -11.74
C PRO A 371 -12.22 -16.30 -11.05
N PRO A 372 -10.91 -16.47 -11.31
CA PRO A 372 -9.92 -15.57 -10.79
C PRO A 372 -10.20 -14.12 -11.22
N PRO A 373 -10.03 -13.14 -10.32
CA PRO A 373 -10.47 -11.77 -10.58
C PRO A 373 -9.72 -11.10 -11.73
N TRP A 374 -8.49 -11.53 -12.02
CA TRP A 374 -7.76 -11.06 -13.19
C TRP A 374 -8.39 -11.54 -14.51
N ALA A 375 -8.95 -12.75 -14.57
CA ALA A 375 -9.65 -13.24 -15.75
C ALA A 375 -10.99 -12.51 -15.95
N VAL A 376 -11.65 -12.12 -14.86
CA VAL A 376 -12.87 -11.30 -14.92
C VAL A 376 -12.58 -9.90 -15.43
N LEU A 377 -11.52 -9.26 -14.90
CA LEU A 377 -11.16 -7.89 -15.29
C LEU A 377 -10.61 -7.77 -16.71
N THR A 378 -9.99 -8.82 -17.25
CA THR A 378 -9.55 -8.85 -18.65
C THR A 378 -10.67 -9.24 -19.63
N GLY A 379 -11.85 -9.64 -19.13
CA GLY A 379 -12.95 -10.14 -19.94
C GLY A 379 -12.72 -11.56 -20.48
N GLU A 380 -11.71 -12.28 -19.99
CA GLU A 380 -11.49 -13.69 -20.33
C GLU A 380 -12.57 -14.62 -19.76
N GLN A 381 -13.16 -14.25 -18.63
CA GLN A 381 -14.25 -14.98 -17.98
C GLN A 381 -15.33 -14.02 -17.48
N GLU A 382 -16.58 -14.41 -17.64
CA GLU A 382 -17.72 -13.66 -17.12
C GLU A 382 -17.91 -13.94 -15.62
N CYS A 383 -18.22 -12.90 -14.85
CA CYS A 383 -18.60 -13.02 -13.45
C CYS A 383 -19.34 -11.75 -13.05
N GLY A 384 -20.64 -11.85 -12.82
CA GLY A 384 -21.48 -10.78 -12.32
C GLY A 384 -21.85 -10.96 -10.86
N ARG A 385 -22.58 -9.99 -10.31
CA ARG A 385 -23.11 -10.04 -8.94
C ARG A 385 -23.87 -11.36 -8.66
N ARG A 386 -24.61 -11.88 -9.64
CA ARG A 386 -25.39 -13.12 -9.51
C ARG A 386 -24.50 -14.33 -9.22
N ASP A 387 -23.36 -14.45 -9.89
CA ASP A 387 -22.41 -15.55 -9.70
C ASP A 387 -21.79 -15.50 -8.30
N ILE A 388 -21.42 -14.29 -7.85
CA ILE A 388 -20.92 -14.06 -6.50
C ILE A 388 -21.96 -14.46 -5.44
N VAL A 389 -23.23 -14.07 -5.61
CA VAL A 389 -24.32 -14.44 -4.71
C VAL A 389 -24.49 -15.95 -4.67
N ALA A 390 -24.54 -16.62 -5.82
CA ALA A 390 -24.69 -18.07 -5.91
C ALA A 390 -23.55 -18.80 -5.19
N ALA A 391 -22.29 -18.40 -5.42
CA ALA A 391 -21.13 -18.98 -4.77
C ALA A 391 -21.13 -18.77 -3.25
N CYS A 392 -21.55 -17.59 -2.78
CA CYS A 392 -21.70 -17.27 -1.36
C CYS A 392 -22.76 -18.15 -0.69
N LEU A 393 -23.96 -18.22 -1.25
CA LEU A 393 -25.07 -18.98 -0.68
C LEU A 393 -24.76 -20.47 -0.61
N ALA A 394 -24.10 -21.01 -1.64
CA ALA A 394 -23.72 -22.41 -1.69
C ALA A 394 -22.61 -22.80 -0.69
N GLU A 395 -21.98 -21.83 -0.01
CA GLU A 395 -20.99 -22.03 1.06
C GLU A 395 -21.49 -21.52 2.42
N GLY A 396 -22.78 -21.15 2.52
CA GLY A 396 -23.39 -20.62 3.74
C GLY A 396 -22.89 -19.22 4.14
N VAL A 397 -22.33 -18.47 3.19
CA VAL A 397 -21.81 -17.10 3.42
C VAL A 397 -22.86 -16.10 2.98
N ASN A 398 -23.23 -15.15 3.85
CA ASN A 398 -24.10 -14.04 3.45
C ASN A 398 -23.31 -13.06 2.57
N PRO A 399 -23.69 -12.85 1.29
CA PRO A 399 -22.87 -12.07 0.35
C PRO A 399 -22.74 -10.59 0.72
N ALA A 400 -23.77 -9.99 1.33
CA ALA A 400 -23.76 -8.58 1.71
C ALA A 400 -22.92 -8.34 2.97
N SER A 401 -23.20 -9.07 4.06
CA SER A 401 -22.53 -8.86 5.36
C SER A 401 -21.05 -9.25 5.34
N SER A 402 -20.68 -10.24 4.52
CA SER A 402 -19.30 -10.62 4.27
C SER A 402 -18.55 -9.65 3.34
N ARG A 403 -19.24 -8.71 2.68
CA ARG A 403 -18.71 -7.74 1.70
C ARG A 403 -18.33 -8.35 0.35
N TRP A 404 -18.97 -9.44 -0.04
CA TRP A 404 -18.84 -9.96 -1.39
C TRP A 404 -19.61 -9.09 -2.39
N THR A 405 -20.80 -8.59 -2.05
CA THR A 405 -21.65 -7.87 -3.02
C THR A 405 -22.03 -6.44 -2.65
N ARG A 406 -21.81 -6.02 -1.41
CA ARG A 406 -22.20 -4.70 -0.91
C ARG A 406 -21.04 -3.97 -0.26
N PRO A 407 -21.05 -2.61 -0.28
CA PRO A 407 -20.05 -1.85 0.43
C PRO A 407 -20.14 -2.10 1.93
N ARG A 408 -19.01 -1.90 2.60
CA ARG A 408 -18.95 -2.08 4.05
C ARG A 408 -19.76 -0.98 4.74
N ALA A 409 -20.79 -1.40 5.49
CA ALA A 409 -21.59 -0.54 6.35
C ALA A 409 -20.73 0.21 7.39
N ARG A 410 -21.20 1.38 7.82
CA ARG A 410 -20.61 2.13 8.93
C ARG A 410 -20.67 1.25 10.19
N LYS A 411 -19.51 0.83 10.68
CA LYS A 411 -19.41 0.04 11.92
C LYS A 411 -19.38 0.97 13.13
N ALA A 412 -19.71 0.41 14.29
CA ALA A 412 -19.51 1.07 15.58
C ALA A 412 -18.06 1.59 15.73
N VAL A 413 -17.95 2.77 16.34
CA VAL A 413 -16.70 3.45 16.68
C VAL A 413 -15.89 2.55 17.62
N ALA A 414 -14.64 2.25 17.26
CA ALA A 414 -13.76 1.48 18.14
C ALA A 414 -13.22 2.36 19.28
N ALA A 415 -13.01 1.79 20.45
CA ALA A 415 -12.24 2.48 21.49
C ALA A 415 -10.78 2.61 21.04
N PHE A 416 -10.17 3.78 21.27
CA PHE A 416 -8.74 3.94 21.02
C PHE A 416 -7.94 2.95 21.87
N ARG A 417 -6.97 2.30 21.23
CA ARG A 417 -5.95 1.47 21.86
C ARG A 417 -4.59 1.90 21.34
N PRO A 418 -3.58 2.07 22.22
CA PRO A 418 -2.22 2.31 21.80
C PRO A 418 -1.72 1.19 20.88
N THR A 419 -0.81 1.54 19.99
CA THR A 419 -0.13 0.62 19.07
C THR A 419 0.61 -0.43 19.88
N PRO A 420 0.24 -1.72 19.77
CA PRO A 420 0.92 -2.78 20.50
C PRO A 420 2.29 -3.08 19.89
N GLU A 421 3.20 -3.59 20.70
CA GLU A 421 4.41 -4.22 20.17
C GLU A 421 4.11 -5.64 19.72
N LEU A 422 4.57 -6.00 18.52
CA LEU A 422 4.27 -7.29 17.91
C LEU A 422 5.52 -8.13 17.65
N VAL A 423 5.47 -9.40 18.06
CA VAL A 423 6.41 -10.44 17.66
C VAL A 423 5.69 -11.37 16.69
N HIS A 424 6.02 -11.26 15.39
CA HIS A 424 5.37 -12.04 14.32
C HIS A 424 3.83 -12.03 14.38
N GLY A 425 3.24 -10.88 14.73
CA GLY A 425 1.78 -10.69 14.81
C GLY A 425 1.18 -10.95 16.19
N VAL A 426 1.93 -11.51 17.13
CA VAL A 426 1.50 -11.71 18.53
C VAL A 426 1.80 -10.45 19.35
N SER A 427 0.79 -9.94 20.06
CA SER A 427 0.93 -8.78 20.95
C SER A 427 1.77 -9.12 22.18
N VAL A 428 2.79 -8.33 22.43
CA VAL A 428 3.68 -8.46 23.59
C VAL A 428 3.70 -7.13 24.32
N SER A 429 3.32 -7.15 25.60
CA SER A 429 3.17 -5.94 26.42
C SER A 429 4.50 -5.24 26.73
N ASN A 430 5.62 -5.95 26.67
CA ASN A 430 6.96 -5.42 26.98
C ASN A 430 7.86 -5.38 25.72
N PRO A 431 8.27 -4.19 25.25
CA PRO A 431 9.11 -4.04 24.05
C PRO A 431 10.51 -4.70 24.14
N TYR A 432 11.10 -4.75 25.32
CA TYR A 432 12.38 -5.44 25.52
C TYR A 432 12.21 -6.94 25.35
N PHE A 433 11.19 -7.50 25.99
CA PHE A 433 10.87 -8.92 25.85
C PHE A 433 10.50 -9.27 24.40
N ALA A 434 9.75 -8.39 23.71
CA ALA A 434 9.45 -8.56 22.30
C ALA A 434 10.71 -8.58 21.41
N THR A 435 11.70 -7.74 21.74
CA THR A 435 13.00 -7.73 21.04
C THR A 435 13.78 -9.01 21.28
N TRP A 436 13.81 -9.48 22.52
CA TRP A 436 14.44 -10.77 22.86
C TRP A 436 13.74 -11.94 22.16
N LEU A 437 12.41 -12.00 22.20
CA LEU A 437 11.60 -13.03 21.53
C LEU A 437 11.87 -13.08 20.01
N ARG A 438 12.00 -11.91 19.35
CA ARG A 438 12.38 -11.85 17.94
C ARG A 438 13.78 -12.40 17.68
N LYS A 439 14.76 -12.07 18.54
CA LYS A 439 16.13 -12.60 18.44
C LYS A 439 16.18 -14.12 18.64
N ALA A 440 15.40 -14.63 19.59
CA ALA A 440 15.27 -16.07 19.86
C ALA A 440 14.50 -16.82 18.74
N GLY A 441 13.89 -16.11 17.79
CA GLY A 441 13.10 -16.70 16.72
C GLY A 441 11.70 -17.14 17.14
N ALA A 442 11.21 -16.71 18.30
CA ALA A 442 9.88 -17.05 18.80
C ALA A 442 8.79 -16.59 17.81
N PHE A 443 7.77 -17.42 17.61
CA PHE A 443 6.65 -17.19 16.68
C PHE A 443 7.04 -17.01 15.20
N SER A 444 8.30 -17.24 14.82
CA SER A 444 8.77 -17.08 13.44
C SER A 444 8.55 -18.32 12.56
N GLY A 445 8.03 -19.40 13.13
CA GLY A 445 7.95 -20.72 12.51
C GLY A 445 9.31 -21.43 12.38
N LYS A 446 10.40 -20.82 12.86
CA LYS A 446 11.73 -21.43 12.95
C LYS A 446 11.96 -22.07 14.33
N PRO A 447 12.83 -23.08 14.44
CA PRO A 447 13.28 -23.58 15.73
C PRO A 447 13.85 -22.42 16.57
N MET A 448 13.45 -22.35 17.85
CA MET A 448 13.99 -21.33 18.74
C MET A 448 15.50 -21.57 18.92
N THR A 449 16.28 -20.52 18.74
CA THR A 449 17.71 -20.55 19.04
C THR A 449 17.83 -20.05 20.46
N ILE A 450 17.99 -20.99 21.41
CA ILE A 450 18.15 -20.68 22.84
C ILE A 450 19.62 -20.36 23.11
#